data_AF-A0A525IQV4-F1
#
_entry.id   AF-A0A525IQV4-F1
#
_cell.length_a   1.000
_cell.length_b   1.000
_cell.length_c   1.000
_cell.angle_alpha   90.00
_cell.angle_beta   90.00
_cell.angle_gamma   90.00
#
_symmetry.space_group_name_H-M   'P 1'
#
loop_
_entity.id
_entity.type
_entity.pdbx_description
1 polymer ?
#
loop_
_entity_poly.entity_id
_entity_poly.type
_entity_poly.pdbx_seq_one_letter_code
_entity_poly.pdbx_strand_id
1 'polypeptide(L)' 'MVHGVFQPEELSLFRDIFDEAVSDLPPQMRTPVAQARIAKQILDRAATGERDPMELRVAAALNDPRAA' A
#
# COMPACT_ATOMS: atom_id res chain seq x y z
N MET A 1 -16.28 16.02 14.85
CA MET A 1 -15.39 14.85 14.99
C MET A 1 -15.06 14.40 13.57
N VAL A 2 -13.80 14.52 13.14
CA VAL A 2 -13.41 14.04 11.81
C VAL A 2 -13.21 12.53 11.95
N HIS A 3 -14.25 11.74 11.67
CA HIS A 3 -14.06 10.31 11.44
C HIS A 3 -13.36 10.19 10.09
N GLY A 4 -12.04 10.01 10.13
CA GLY A 4 -11.28 9.65 8.93
C GLY A 4 -11.84 8.35 8.35
N VAL A 5 -11.79 8.21 7.03
CA VAL A 5 -12.17 6.97 6.31
C VAL A 5 -11.35 5.78 6.83
N PHE A 6 -10.14 6.05 7.32
CA PHE A 6 -9.26 5.09 7.98
C PHE A 6 -9.01 5.49 9.43
N GLN A 7 -9.01 4.52 10.32
CA GLN A 7 -8.60 4.63 11.70
C GLN A 7 -7.07 4.69 11.81
N PRO A 8 -6.52 5.26 12.90
CA PRO A 8 -5.07 5.34 13.11
C PRO A 8 -4.35 3.99 13.04
N GLU A 9 -5.01 2.92 13.49
CA GLU A 9 -4.49 1.56 13.46
C GLU A 9 -4.36 1.04 12.03
N GLU A 10 -5.34 1.35 11.17
CA GLU A 10 -5.33 1.00 9.75
C GLU A 10 -4.22 1.77 9.02
N LEU A 11 -4.05 3.06 9.32
CA LEU A 11 -2.96 3.87 8.75
C LEU A 11 -1.58 3.36 9.18
N SER A 12 -1.45 2.87 10.42
CA SER A 12 -0.20 2.26 10.89
C SER A 12 0.10 0.97 10.14
N LEU A 13 -0.90 0.11 9.95
CA LEU A 13 -0.78 -1.09 9.13
C LEU A 13 -0.38 -0.75 7.68
N PHE A 14 -1.00 0.24 7.07
CA PHE A 14 -0.68 0.64 5.70
C PHE A 14 0.75 1.15 5.57
N ARG A 15 1.24 1.87 6.58
CA ARG A 15 2.63 2.31 6.64
C ARG A 15 3.59 1.12 6.72
N ASP A 16 3.32 0.14 7.58
CA ASP A 16 4.19 -1.03 7.71
C ASP A 16 4.30 -1.81 6.40
N ILE A 17 3.16 -2.02 5.72
CA ILE A 17 3.10 -2.67 4.40
C ILE A 17 3.82 -1.85 3.33
N PHE A 18 3.67 -0.53 3.35
CA PHE A 18 4.37 0.37 2.44
C PHE A 18 5.89 0.32 2.64
N ASP A 19 6.36 0.40 3.89
CA ASP A 19 7.78 0.38 4.22
C ASP A 19 8.42 -0.97 3.83
N GLU A 20 7.70 -2.09 4.03
CA GLU A 20 8.07 -3.42 3.57
C GLU A 20 8.21 -3.47 2.02
N ALA A 21 7.17 -3.06 1.29
CA ALA A 21 7.16 -3.07 -0.17
C ALA A 21 8.24 -2.18 -0.79
N VAL A 22 8.53 -1.03 -0.18
CA VAL A 22 9.62 -0.14 -0.63
C VAL A 22 11.00 -0.73 -0.31
N SER A 23 11.15 -1.43 0.82
CA SER A 23 12.39 -2.12 1.17
C SER A 23 12.69 -3.29 0.23
N ASP A 24 11.66 -4.00 -0.24
CA ASP A 24 11.82 -5.12 -1.18
C ASP A 24 12.24 -4.68 -2.59
N LEU A 25 12.08 -3.40 -2.92
CA LEU A 25 12.52 -2.88 -4.21
C LEU A 25 14.05 -2.82 -4.32
N PRO A 26 14.61 -3.13 -5.50
CA PRO A 26 15.98 -2.79 -5.82
C PRO A 26 16.23 -1.28 -5.61
N PRO A 27 17.41 -0.86 -5.12
CA PRO A 27 17.70 0.55 -4.81
C PRO A 27 17.43 1.51 -5.98
N GLN A 28 17.65 1.05 -7.22
CA GLN A 28 17.42 1.82 -8.45
C GLN A 28 15.92 2.08 -8.72
N MET A 29 15.04 1.24 -8.19
CA MET A 29 13.59 1.32 -8.35
C MET A 29 12.89 2.03 -7.18
N ARG A 30 13.59 2.32 -6.07
CA ARG A 30 13.08 3.07 -4.91
C ARG A 30 12.92 4.58 -5.20
N THR A 31 12.31 4.90 -6.33
CA THR A 31 12.04 6.27 -6.76
C THR A 31 10.76 6.80 -6.10
N PRO A 32 10.60 8.13 -5.97
CA PRO A 32 9.36 8.71 -5.46
C PRO A 32 8.11 8.30 -6.26
N VAL A 33 8.28 8.06 -7.57
CA VAL A 33 7.19 7.60 -8.45
C VAL A 33 6.76 6.16 -8.11
N ALA A 34 7.72 5.27 -7.85
CA ALA A 34 7.42 3.90 -7.45
C ALA A 34 6.75 3.86 -6.07
N GLN A 35 7.25 4.66 -5.12
CA GLN A 35 6.64 4.81 -3.80
C GLN A 35 5.20 5.32 -3.90
N ALA A 36 4.95 6.38 -4.68
CA ALA A 36 3.60 6.89 -4.88
C ALA A 36 2.64 5.85 -5.49
N ARG A 37 3.14 5.01 -6.41
CA ARG A 37 2.35 3.89 -6.96
C ARG A 37 1.99 2.84 -5.90
N ILE A 38 2.95 2.42 -5.08
CA ILE A 38 2.71 1.45 -4.00
C ILE A 38 1.66 2.01 -3.01
N ALA A 39 1.85 3.25 -2.55
CA ALA A 39 0.91 3.89 -1.64
C ALA A 39 -0.51 3.96 -2.23
N LYS A 40 -0.63 4.31 -3.51
CA LYS A 40 -1.90 4.33 -4.21
C LYS A 40 -2.55 2.94 -4.26
N GLN A 41 -1.80 1.89 -4.60
CA GLN A 41 -2.33 0.52 -4.68
C GLN A 41 -2.87 0.03 -3.34
N ILE A 42 -2.15 0.29 -2.23
CA ILE A 42 -2.60 -0.04 -0.88
C ILE A 42 -3.92 0.69 -0.57
N LEU A 43 -3.99 1.99 -0.85
CA LEU A 43 -5.17 2.81 -0.58
C LEU A 43 -6.37 2.42 -1.45
N ASP A 44 -6.15 2.14 -2.75
CA ASP A 44 -7.20 1.71 -3.67
C ASP A 44 -7.79 0.36 -3.23
N ARG A 45 -6.93 -0.58 -2.79
CA ARG A 45 -7.39 -1.87 -2.25
C ARG A 45 -8.12 -1.70 -0.93
N ALA A 46 -7.60 -0.88 -0.02
CA ALA A 46 -8.28 -0.57 1.23
C ALA A 46 -9.62 0.15 1.00
N ALA A 47 -9.75 0.97 -0.04
CA ALA A 47 -11.00 1.64 -0.38
C ALA A 47 -12.12 0.66 -0.80
N THR A 48 -11.79 -0.57 -1.25
CA THR A 48 -12.79 -1.61 -1.54
C THR A 48 -13.37 -2.26 -0.28
N GLY A 49 -12.94 -1.83 0.92
CA GLY A 49 -13.27 -2.49 2.18
C GLY A 49 -12.34 -3.64 2.54
N GLU A 50 -11.27 -3.87 1.75
CA GLU A 50 -10.26 -4.87 2.09
C GLU A 50 -9.48 -4.43 3.33
N ARG A 51 -9.28 -5.36 4.26
CA ARG A 51 -8.57 -5.12 5.52
C ARG A 51 -7.56 -6.21 5.83
N ASP A 52 -7.51 -7.28 5.03
CA ASP A 52 -6.54 -8.34 5.20
C ASP A 52 -5.12 -7.82 4.88
N PRO A 53 -4.18 -7.86 5.85
CA PRO A 53 -2.80 -7.44 5.62
C PRO A 53 -2.10 -8.17 4.48
N MET A 54 -2.46 -9.42 4.20
CA MET A 54 -1.90 -10.21 3.11
C MET A 54 -2.37 -9.68 1.75
N GLU A 55 -3.67 -9.42 1.60
CA GLU A 55 -4.25 -8.87 0.38
C GLU A 55 -3.67 -7.47 0.07
N LEU A 56 -3.44 -6.66 1.11
CA LEU A 56 -2.83 -5.35 0.97
C LEU A 56 -1.34 -5.44 0.57
N ARG A 57 -0.60 -6.43 1.08
CA ARG A 57 0.79 -6.70 0.63
C ARG A 57 0.83 -7.14 -0.83
N VAL A 58 -0.10 -8.01 -1.24
CA VAL A 58 -0.21 -8.44 -2.64
C VAL A 58 -0.49 -7.23 -3.55
N ALA A 59 -1.38 -6.34 -3.14
CA ALA A 59 -1.65 -5.11 -3.88
C ALA A 59 -0.44 -4.17 -3.95
N ALA A 60 0.37 -4.11 -2.88
CA ALA A 60 1.59 -3.30 -2.80
C ALA A 60 2.75 -3.86 -3.64
N ALA A 61 2.75 -5.17 -3.93
CA ALA A 61 3.77 -5.79 -4.75
C ALA A 61 3.70 -5.24 -6.18
N LEU A 62 4.82 -4.73 -6.68
CA LEU A 62 4.96 -4.08 -7.99
C LEU A 62 4.71 -4.99 -9.21
N ASN A 63 4.11 -6.17 -9.01
CA ASN A 63 3.82 -7.20 -10.01
C ASN A 63 2.32 -7.51 -10.21
N ASP A 64 1.38 -6.82 -9.54
CA ASP A 64 -0.04 -7.15 -9.74
C ASP A 64 -0.52 -6.75 -11.16
N PRO A 65 -0.81 -7.71 -12.07
CA PRO A 65 -1.25 -7.43 -13.43
C PRO A 65 -2.75 -7.07 -13.51
N ARG A 66 -3.48 -7.06 -12.39
CA ARG A 66 -4.92 -6.73 -12.31
C ARG A 66 -5.16 -5.24 -12.10
N ALA A 67 -4.10 -4.45 -11.91
CA ALA A 67 -4.14 -2.99 -11.79
C ALA A 67 -3.92 -2.25 -13.13
N ALA A 68 -3.79 -2.97 -14.25
CA ALA A 68 -3.59 -2.42 -15.60
C ALA A 68 -4.83 -2.57 -16.48
#